data_AF-W9NQI7-F1
#
_entry.id   AF-W9NQI7-F1
#
_cell.length_a   1.000
_cell.length_b   1.000
_cell.length_c   1.000
_cell.angle_alpha   90.00
_cell.angle_beta   90.00
_cell.angle_gamma   90.00
#
_symmetry.space_group_name_H-M   'P 1'
#
loop_
_entity.id
_entity.type
_entity.pdbx_description
1 polymer ?
#
loop_
_entity_poly.entity_id
_entity_poly.type
_entity_poly.pdbx_seq_one_letter_code
_entity_poly.pdbx_strand_id
1 'polypeptide(L)'
;MEMESQLSDYEKRMLLAIEDVEIIGLRPSAVKHSVKLSTLHDRCAGGQDIRTAHQKDQSLTVEQEDDLVNYIIERERAFQPLTKKDIHDFAQALSSVNGQVCYIGKNWVDRFFTRHSSIELKPSRVIESARKRCVTKESLSDKEKGDQVLARYKNTTKAEIAVCVIPDFTAHGAFDDCLQSSTSLDVVMHVASPFYYSATDIKRELLDPSIVGTTSLLTAVCDHAPSVKTVILTSSFAAILNSYKPNTIPQHTYTESDWNPLTMDDAFQNTLNGYRASKLFAERAAWDLMDTRKPAFSLTTICPTLAFGPVIQPLSCLDEINISSQRIYNFISGAYKSQIPDTGVSFFLWIDVRDLAVAHVKAMEAQLTARGNRRYLLTEGYFTNQDICKIIGRWFPEYQDALPSCEGEAGGYPKEGVYGFNNSRATEELGLRYRTLEESVVDTVRSFKDVQRELTRLVRN
;
A
#
# COMPACT_ATOMS: atom_id res chain seq x y z
N MET A 1 -1.61 -41.25 9.87
CA MET A 1 -2.98 -41.19 10.42
C MET A 1 -3.83 -40.70 9.26
N GLU A 2 -4.49 -41.64 8.58
CA GLU A 2 -5.07 -41.45 7.26
C GLU A 2 -6.21 -40.43 7.28
N MET A 3 -6.22 -39.60 6.25
CA MET A 3 -7.23 -38.59 5.99
C MET A 3 -8.48 -39.29 5.44
N GLU A 4 -9.41 -39.66 6.32
CA GLU A 4 -10.71 -40.21 5.92
C GLU A 4 -11.51 -39.15 5.14
N SER A 5 -11.48 -39.27 3.82
CA SER A 5 -12.47 -38.69 2.91
C SER A 5 -13.88 -39.05 3.41
N GLN A 6 -14.70 -38.06 3.74
CA GLN A 6 -16.07 -38.27 4.18
C GLN A 6 -16.92 -38.80 3.01
N LEU A 7 -16.92 -40.12 2.82
CA LEU A 7 -17.83 -40.82 1.91
C LEU A 7 -19.28 -40.49 2.26
N SER A 8 -20.08 -40.09 1.26
CA SER A 8 -21.50 -39.79 1.46
C SER A 8 -22.26 -41.00 2.00
N ASP A 9 -23.32 -40.77 2.78
CA ASP A 9 -24.16 -41.83 3.35
C ASP A 9 -24.72 -42.80 2.29
N TYR A 10 -24.97 -42.31 1.07
CA TYR A 10 -25.38 -43.13 -0.07
C TYR A 10 -24.26 -44.05 -0.59
N GLU A 11 -23.01 -43.58 -0.65
CA GLU A 11 -21.87 -44.41 -1.09
C GLU A 11 -21.54 -45.50 -0.06
N LYS A 12 -21.69 -45.20 1.23
CA LYS A 12 -21.56 -46.22 2.29
C LYS A 12 -22.58 -47.35 2.12
N ARG A 13 -23.84 -46.99 1.86
CA ARG A 13 -24.90 -47.97 1.56
C ARG A 13 -24.65 -48.72 0.25
N MET A 14 -24.01 -48.09 -0.74
CA MET A 14 -23.64 -48.72 -2.01
C MET A 14 -22.53 -49.78 -1.83
N LEU A 15 -21.49 -49.49 -1.03
CA LEU A 15 -20.42 -50.45 -0.74
C LEU A 15 -20.96 -51.69 -0.01
N LEU A 16 -21.77 -51.49 1.02
CA LEU A 16 -22.45 -52.58 1.74
C LEU A 16 -23.37 -53.39 0.81
N ALA A 17 -24.03 -52.73 -0.15
CA ALA A 17 -24.86 -53.41 -1.13
C ALA A 17 -24.05 -54.27 -2.10
N ILE A 18 -22.87 -53.82 -2.53
CA ILE A 18 -21.96 -54.57 -3.43
C ILE A 18 -21.47 -55.85 -2.75
N GLU A 19 -21.04 -55.77 -1.50
CA GLU A 19 -20.60 -56.94 -0.71
C GLU A 19 -21.74 -57.96 -0.53
N ASP A 20 -22.96 -57.47 -0.26
CA ASP A 20 -24.13 -58.32 -0.09
C ASP A 20 -24.64 -58.95 -1.40
N VAL A 21 -24.25 -58.46 -2.59
CA VAL A 21 -24.69 -59.05 -3.87
C VAL A 21 -24.26 -60.50 -4.00
N GLU A 22 -23.06 -60.86 -3.56
CA GLU A 22 -22.56 -62.24 -3.64
C GLU A 22 -23.34 -63.21 -2.74
N ILE A 23 -23.96 -62.70 -1.67
CA ILE A 23 -24.63 -63.51 -0.63
C ILE A 23 -26.13 -63.64 -0.92
N ILE A 24 -26.82 -62.54 -1.22
CA ILE A 24 -28.28 -62.49 -1.33
C ILE A 24 -28.79 -62.12 -2.73
N GLY A 25 -27.88 -61.87 -3.69
CA GLY A 25 -28.20 -61.52 -5.06
C GLY A 25 -28.57 -60.04 -5.26
N LEU A 26 -28.53 -59.62 -6.52
CA LEU A 26 -28.58 -58.20 -6.93
C LEU A 26 -29.88 -57.47 -6.53
N ARG A 27 -31.04 -58.09 -6.78
CA ARG A 27 -32.35 -57.50 -6.45
C ARG A 27 -32.62 -57.42 -4.94
N PRO A 28 -32.40 -58.49 -4.15
CA PRO A 28 -32.58 -58.43 -2.69
C PRO A 28 -31.60 -57.47 -2.01
N SER A 29 -30.34 -57.42 -2.46
CA SER A 29 -29.36 -56.47 -1.93
C SER A 29 -29.74 -55.00 -2.17
N ALA A 30 -30.19 -54.67 -3.39
CA ALA A 30 -30.62 -53.31 -3.72
C ALA A 30 -31.78 -52.83 -2.83
N VAL A 31 -32.75 -53.71 -2.54
CA VAL A 31 -33.89 -53.40 -1.66
C VAL A 31 -33.42 -53.25 -0.20
N LYS A 32 -32.58 -54.17 0.29
CA LYS A 32 -32.07 -54.17 1.67
C LYS A 32 -31.36 -52.86 2.03
N HIS A 33 -30.52 -52.35 1.12
CA HIS A 33 -29.72 -51.14 1.36
C HIS A 33 -30.35 -49.85 0.83
N SER A 34 -31.59 -49.95 0.29
CA SER A 34 -32.32 -48.82 -0.29
C SER A 34 -31.50 -48.07 -1.36
N VAL A 35 -30.90 -48.83 -2.27
CA VAL A 35 -30.12 -48.32 -3.42
C VAL A 35 -30.80 -48.69 -4.74
N LYS A 36 -30.55 -47.91 -5.80
CA LYS A 36 -31.14 -48.19 -7.11
C LYS A 36 -30.49 -49.43 -7.74
N LEU A 37 -31.32 -50.38 -8.18
CA LEU A 37 -30.87 -51.64 -8.78
C LEU A 37 -29.96 -51.44 -9.99
N SER A 38 -30.28 -50.50 -10.87
CA SER A 38 -29.47 -50.19 -12.06
C SER A 38 -28.08 -49.68 -11.66
N THR A 39 -28.02 -48.80 -10.67
CA THR A 39 -26.75 -48.27 -10.15
C THR A 39 -25.91 -49.35 -9.48
N LEU A 40 -26.52 -50.24 -8.70
CA LEU A 40 -25.81 -51.37 -8.08
C LEU A 40 -25.23 -52.32 -9.14
N HIS A 41 -26.01 -52.63 -10.17
CA HIS A 41 -25.56 -53.44 -11.31
C HIS A 41 -24.34 -52.81 -12.00
N ASP A 42 -24.39 -51.52 -12.30
CA ASP A 42 -23.29 -50.80 -12.94
C ASP A 42 -22.04 -50.76 -12.06
N ARG A 43 -22.19 -50.63 -10.73
CA ARG A 43 -21.06 -50.67 -9.77
C ARG A 43 -20.43 -52.05 -9.66
N CYS A 44 -21.22 -53.12 -9.63
CA CYS A 44 -20.70 -54.48 -9.66
C CYS A 44 -19.94 -54.79 -10.96
N ALA A 45 -20.27 -54.11 -12.06
CA ALA A 45 -19.57 -54.19 -13.34
C ALA A 45 -18.31 -53.29 -13.43
N GLY A 46 -17.91 -52.64 -12.33
CA GLY A 46 -16.72 -51.78 -12.27
C GLY A 46 -16.98 -50.30 -12.61
N GLY A 47 -18.24 -49.89 -12.74
CA GLY A 47 -18.61 -48.48 -12.87
C GLY A 47 -18.21 -47.68 -11.63
N GLN A 48 -17.73 -46.45 -11.82
CA GLN A 48 -17.40 -45.53 -10.73
C GLN A 48 -18.60 -44.65 -10.38
N ASP A 49 -18.56 -43.98 -9.22
CA ASP A 49 -19.57 -42.98 -8.91
C ASP A 49 -19.44 -41.79 -9.86
N ILE A 50 -20.57 -41.12 -10.11
CA ILE A 50 -20.63 -39.97 -11.03
C ILE A 50 -19.63 -38.87 -10.64
N ARG A 51 -19.35 -38.65 -9.35
CA ARG A 51 -18.41 -37.61 -8.92
C ARG A 51 -16.96 -38.00 -9.22
N THR A 52 -16.57 -39.24 -8.94
CA THR A 52 -15.23 -39.76 -9.27
C THR A 52 -15.03 -39.91 -10.78
N ALA A 53 -16.06 -40.37 -11.50
CA ALA A 53 -16.03 -40.51 -12.96
C ALA A 53 -15.84 -39.16 -13.67
N HIS A 54 -16.40 -38.07 -13.15
CA HIS A 54 -16.27 -36.72 -13.69
C HIS A 54 -15.19 -35.86 -13.00
N GLN A 55 -14.39 -36.44 -12.10
CA GLN A 55 -13.32 -35.68 -11.42
C GLN A 55 -12.26 -35.16 -12.41
N LYS A 56 -12.03 -35.89 -13.51
CA LYS A 56 -11.15 -35.47 -14.62
C LYS A 56 -11.74 -34.36 -15.51
N ASP A 57 -13.04 -34.08 -15.39
CA ASP A 57 -13.75 -33.05 -16.16
C ASP A 57 -13.91 -31.74 -15.37
N GLN A 58 -13.39 -31.66 -14.14
CA GLN A 58 -13.49 -30.47 -13.30
C GLN A 58 -12.46 -29.41 -13.75
N SER A 59 -12.89 -28.15 -13.76
CA SER A 59 -12.06 -27.03 -14.21
C SER A 59 -10.97 -26.61 -13.21
N LEU A 60 -11.07 -27.06 -11.96
CA LEU A 60 -10.11 -26.85 -10.89
C LEU A 60 -9.83 -28.18 -10.19
N THR A 61 -8.62 -28.34 -9.62
CA THR A 61 -8.31 -29.49 -8.76
C THR A 61 -9.02 -29.37 -7.41
N VAL A 62 -9.10 -30.47 -6.66
CA VAL A 62 -9.72 -30.49 -5.33
C VAL A 62 -9.03 -29.49 -4.39
N GLU A 63 -7.69 -29.47 -4.39
CA GLU A 63 -6.89 -28.54 -3.59
C GLU A 63 -7.19 -27.06 -3.95
N GLN A 64 -7.36 -26.76 -5.23
CA GLN A 64 -7.71 -25.41 -5.69
C GLN A 64 -9.14 -25.00 -5.33
N GLU A 65 -10.10 -25.93 -5.36
CA GLU A 65 -11.44 -25.66 -4.85
C GLU A 65 -11.42 -25.43 -3.34
N ASP A 66 -10.64 -26.21 -2.57
CA ASP A 66 -10.50 -26.04 -1.13
C ASP A 66 -9.85 -24.71 -0.75
N ASP A 67 -8.80 -24.29 -1.48
CA ASP A 67 -8.19 -22.97 -1.33
C ASP A 67 -9.19 -21.85 -1.62
N LEU A 68 -10.02 -21.99 -2.66
CA LEU A 68 -11.06 -21.02 -2.98
C LEU A 68 -12.16 -20.98 -1.91
N VAL A 69 -12.55 -22.12 -1.34
CA VAL A 69 -13.50 -22.19 -0.22
C VAL A 69 -12.93 -21.45 1.00
N ASN A 70 -11.68 -21.74 1.37
CA ASN A 70 -11.01 -21.06 2.49
C ASN A 70 -10.93 -19.56 2.25
N TYR A 71 -10.55 -19.14 1.05
CA TYR A 71 -10.52 -17.74 0.67
C TYR A 71 -11.88 -17.06 0.80
N ILE A 72 -12.98 -17.71 0.36
CA ILE A 72 -14.34 -17.18 0.50
C ILE A 72 -14.71 -17.03 1.98
N ILE A 73 -14.46 -18.04 2.81
CA ILE A 73 -14.79 -18.03 4.24
C ILE A 73 -13.98 -16.97 5.00
N GLU A 74 -12.68 -16.85 4.74
CA GLU A 74 -11.83 -15.82 5.35
C GLU A 74 -12.30 -14.41 4.97
N ARG A 75 -12.69 -14.21 3.71
CA ARG A 75 -13.21 -12.94 3.22
C ARG A 75 -14.55 -12.59 3.85
N GLU A 76 -15.42 -13.57 4.07
CA GLU A 76 -16.66 -13.38 4.84
C GLU A 76 -16.39 -13.03 6.31
N ARG A 77 -15.44 -13.70 6.97
CA ARG A 77 -15.01 -13.37 8.35
C ARG A 77 -14.42 -11.97 8.46
N ALA A 78 -13.73 -11.51 7.42
CA ALA A 78 -13.22 -10.15 7.30
C ALA A 78 -14.29 -9.12 6.90
N PHE A 79 -15.59 -9.46 6.92
CA PHE A 79 -16.71 -8.61 6.51
C PHE A 79 -16.62 -8.12 5.05
N GLN A 80 -15.92 -8.85 4.18
CA GLN A 80 -15.69 -8.55 2.76
C GLN A 80 -16.18 -9.69 1.85
N PRO A 81 -17.49 -10.04 1.85
CA PRO A 81 -18.01 -11.14 1.03
C PRO A 81 -17.78 -10.92 -0.47
N LEU A 82 -17.34 -11.95 -1.17
CA LEU A 82 -17.06 -11.90 -2.61
C LEU A 82 -18.34 -12.01 -3.43
N THR A 83 -18.41 -11.29 -4.55
CA THR A 83 -19.54 -11.47 -5.48
C THR A 83 -19.38 -12.75 -6.29
N LYS A 84 -20.49 -13.26 -6.87
CA LYS A 84 -20.42 -14.40 -7.81
C LYS A 84 -19.47 -14.15 -8.98
N LYS A 85 -19.32 -12.89 -9.40
CA LYS A 85 -18.40 -12.52 -10.47
C LYS A 85 -16.94 -12.65 -10.02
N ASP A 86 -16.61 -12.13 -8.84
CA ASP A 86 -15.24 -12.21 -8.30
C ASP A 86 -14.79 -13.66 -8.11
N ILE A 87 -15.70 -14.53 -7.65
CA ILE A 87 -15.43 -15.96 -7.48
C ILE A 87 -15.21 -16.64 -8.85
N HIS A 88 -15.97 -16.25 -9.87
CA HIS A 88 -15.79 -16.75 -11.24
C HIS A 88 -14.45 -16.30 -11.82
N ASP A 89 -14.11 -15.02 -11.71
CA ASP A 89 -12.87 -14.44 -12.24
C ASP A 89 -11.64 -15.04 -11.54
N PHE A 90 -11.71 -15.27 -10.22
CA PHE A 90 -10.65 -15.91 -9.46
C PHE A 90 -10.46 -17.39 -9.84
N ALA A 91 -11.56 -18.14 -9.98
CA ALA A 91 -11.51 -19.51 -10.48
C ALA A 91 -10.90 -19.55 -11.90
N GLN A 92 -11.24 -18.59 -12.75
CA GLN A 92 -10.71 -18.50 -14.12
C GLN A 92 -9.20 -18.24 -14.12
N ALA A 93 -8.70 -17.43 -13.19
CA ALA A 93 -7.28 -17.22 -12.99
C ALA A 93 -6.57 -18.50 -12.51
N LEU A 94 -7.11 -19.20 -11.50
CA LEU A 94 -6.54 -20.46 -11.00
C LEU A 94 -6.47 -21.56 -12.06
N SER A 95 -7.49 -21.67 -12.92
CA SER A 95 -7.52 -22.62 -14.03
C SER A 95 -6.46 -22.31 -15.09
N SER A 96 -6.16 -21.02 -15.33
CA SER A 96 -5.15 -20.60 -16.31
C SER A 96 -3.71 -20.93 -15.90
N VAL A 97 -3.41 -21.01 -14.60
CA VAL A 97 -2.06 -21.29 -14.06
C VAL A 97 -1.62 -22.73 -14.35
N ASN A 98 -2.57 -23.68 -14.45
CA ASN A 98 -2.26 -25.11 -14.61
C ASN A 98 -2.41 -25.65 -16.03
N GLY A 99 -2.72 -24.80 -17.02
CA GLY A 99 -2.90 -25.23 -18.42
C GLY A 99 -4.09 -26.19 -18.64
N GLN A 100 -4.95 -26.37 -17.63
CA GLN A 100 -6.15 -27.18 -17.71
C GLN A 100 -7.38 -26.29 -17.94
N VAL A 101 -7.86 -26.31 -19.19
CA VAL A 101 -9.11 -25.73 -19.70
C VAL A 101 -9.13 -24.20 -19.86
N CYS A 102 -9.35 -23.72 -21.09
CA CYS A 102 -9.35 -22.30 -21.43
C CYS A 102 -10.62 -21.52 -21.02
N TYR A 103 -11.60 -22.13 -20.34
CA TYR A 103 -12.88 -21.46 -20.07
C TYR A 103 -13.70 -22.09 -18.94
N ILE A 104 -14.04 -21.29 -17.93
CA ILE A 104 -14.99 -21.63 -16.87
C ILE A 104 -16.39 -21.14 -17.27
N GLY A 105 -17.34 -22.08 -17.39
CA GLY A 105 -18.70 -21.76 -17.81
C GLY A 105 -19.48 -20.87 -16.82
N LYS A 106 -20.40 -20.04 -17.34
CA LYS A 106 -21.22 -19.07 -16.58
C LYS A 106 -21.96 -19.63 -15.35
N ASN A 107 -22.30 -20.93 -15.34
CA ASN A 107 -23.01 -21.59 -14.24
C ASN A 107 -22.06 -22.36 -13.31
N TRP A 108 -20.74 -22.18 -13.45
CA TRP A 108 -19.77 -22.91 -12.64
C TRP A 108 -19.87 -22.52 -11.17
N VAL A 109 -20.01 -21.22 -10.86
CA VAL A 109 -20.12 -20.72 -9.48
C VAL A 109 -21.35 -21.28 -8.76
N ASP A 110 -22.49 -21.39 -9.43
CA ASP A 110 -23.69 -22.00 -8.84
C ASP A 110 -23.47 -23.49 -8.52
N ARG A 111 -22.77 -24.21 -9.42
CA ARG A 111 -22.41 -25.62 -9.20
C ARG A 111 -21.35 -25.77 -8.11
N PHE A 112 -20.41 -24.83 -7.99
CA PHE A 112 -19.39 -24.78 -6.94
C PHE A 112 -20.04 -24.64 -5.57
N PHE A 113 -20.96 -23.69 -5.38
CA PHE A 113 -21.71 -23.57 -4.13
C PHE A 113 -22.58 -24.79 -3.82
N THR A 114 -23.06 -25.50 -4.84
CA THR A 114 -23.80 -26.76 -4.62
C THR A 114 -22.90 -27.88 -4.09
N ARG A 115 -21.60 -27.88 -4.45
CA ARG A 115 -20.60 -28.84 -3.95
C ARG A 115 -20.07 -28.46 -2.57
N HIS A 116 -19.98 -27.16 -2.29
CA HIS A 116 -19.42 -26.59 -1.07
C HIS A 116 -20.52 -25.92 -0.23
N SER A 117 -21.44 -26.75 0.26
CA SER A 117 -22.59 -26.31 1.07
C SER A 117 -22.21 -25.71 2.44
N SER A 118 -20.93 -25.76 2.82
CA SER A 118 -20.39 -25.11 4.02
C SER A 118 -20.36 -23.58 3.91
N ILE A 119 -20.55 -23.01 2.71
CA ILE A 119 -20.60 -21.56 2.50
C ILE A 119 -22.05 -21.07 2.68
N GLU A 120 -22.35 -20.40 3.80
CA GLU A 120 -23.68 -19.83 4.09
C GLU A 120 -23.92 -18.52 3.30
N LEU A 121 -24.56 -18.62 2.13
CA LEU A 121 -24.94 -17.45 1.33
C LEU A 121 -26.01 -16.58 2.02
N LYS A 122 -25.65 -15.40 2.53
CA LYS A 122 -26.64 -14.38 2.98
C LYS A 122 -27.24 -13.62 1.79
N PRO A 123 -28.57 -13.40 1.71
CA PRO A 123 -29.19 -12.73 0.56
C PRO A 123 -28.79 -11.25 0.44
N SER A 124 -28.14 -10.88 -0.67
CA SER A 124 -27.51 -9.56 -0.89
C SER A 124 -28.44 -8.43 -1.37
N ARG A 125 -29.73 -8.70 -1.60
CA ARG A 125 -30.51 -7.87 -2.55
C ARG A 125 -31.02 -6.50 -2.05
N VAL A 126 -31.08 -6.25 -0.73
CA VAL A 126 -31.63 -4.99 -0.18
C VAL A 126 -30.54 -4.07 0.39
N ILE A 127 -29.35 -4.59 0.69
CA ILE A 127 -28.24 -3.83 1.29
C ILE A 127 -27.33 -3.20 0.22
N GLU A 128 -27.26 -3.77 -0.99
CA GLU A 128 -26.36 -3.33 -2.06
C GLU A 128 -26.69 -1.95 -2.66
N SER A 129 -27.97 -1.59 -2.82
CA SER A 129 -28.34 -0.32 -3.48
C SER A 129 -28.18 0.91 -2.55
N ALA A 130 -28.21 0.69 -1.24
CA ALA A 130 -27.93 1.70 -0.23
C ALA A 130 -26.41 1.86 -0.01
N ARG A 131 -25.63 0.76 -0.08
CA ARG A 131 -24.16 0.81 -0.01
C ARG A 131 -23.51 1.43 -1.26
N LYS A 132 -23.99 1.09 -2.46
CA LYS A 132 -23.49 1.66 -3.73
C LYS A 132 -23.59 3.19 -3.82
N ARG A 133 -24.47 3.82 -3.03
CA ARG A 133 -24.70 5.27 -3.10
C ARG A 133 -23.93 6.07 -2.06
N CYS A 134 -23.36 5.47 -1.01
CA CYS A 134 -22.74 6.25 0.07
C CYS A 134 -21.47 5.67 0.71
N VAL A 135 -20.98 4.47 0.36
CA VAL A 135 -19.80 3.91 1.04
C VAL A 135 -19.00 2.97 0.11
N THR A 136 -17.83 3.41 -0.35
CA THR A 136 -16.83 2.55 -1.03
C THR A 136 -15.94 1.82 0.00
N LYS A 137 -15.28 0.73 -0.40
CA LYS A 137 -14.35 -0.03 0.49
C LYS A 137 -13.21 0.87 1.01
N GLU A 138 -12.78 1.78 0.14
CA GLU A 138 -11.78 2.81 0.40
C GLU A 138 -12.30 3.79 1.47
N SER A 139 -13.54 4.28 1.35
CA SER A 139 -14.13 5.21 2.34
C SER A 139 -14.31 4.63 3.75
N LEU A 140 -14.52 3.32 3.89
CA LEU A 140 -14.55 2.64 5.20
C LEU A 140 -13.16 2.52 5.81
N SER A 141 -12.17 2.12 5.00
CA SER A 141 -10.77 2.07 5.42
C SER A 141 -10.26 3.45 5.82
N ASP A 142 -10.65 4.50 5.10
CA ASP A 142 -10.23 5.86 5.39
C ASP A 142 -10.89 6.43 6.65
N LYS A 143 -12.14 6.06 6.91
CA LYS A 143 -12.79 6.34 8.19
C LYS A 143 -12.11 5.60 9.35
N GLU A 144 -11.79 4.33 9.20
CA GLU A 144 -11.10 3.53 10.22
C GLU A 144 -9.70 4.09 10.53
N LYS A 145 -8.94 4.49 9.51
CA LYS A 145 -7.67 5.20 9.67
C LYS A 145 -7.86 6.51 10.43
N GLY A 146 -8.89 7.27 10.10
CA GLY A 146 -9.28 8.48 10.83
C GLY A 146 -9.55 8.23 12.31
N ASP A 147 -10.34 7.19 12.62
CA ASP A 147 -10.66 6.79 13.99
C ASP A 147 -9.42 6.32 14.77
N GLN A 148 -8.48 5.63 14.11
CA GLN A 148 -7.21 5.22 14.70
C GLN A 148 -6.32 6.43 15.04
N VAL A 149 -6.27 7.44 14.16
CA VAL A 149 -5.59 8.71 14.45
C VAL A 149 -6.20 9.36 15.69
N LEU A 150 -7.53 9.50 15.73
CA LEU A 150 -8.22 10.06 16.89
C LEU A 150 -7.91 9.28 18.17
N ALA A 151 -7.98 7.95 18.12
CA ALA A 151 -7.71 7.08 19.27
C ALA A 151 -6.30 7.27 19.85
N ARG A 152 -5.29 7.49 19.02
CA ARG A 152 -3.90 7.74 19.45
C ARG A 152 -3.74 9.03 20.24
N TYR A 153 -4.58 10.02 19.99
CA TYR A 153 -4.48 11.35 20.61
C TYR A 153 -5.56 11.62 21.67
N LYS A 154 -6.50 10.69 21.91
CA LYS A 154 -7.59 10.82 22.91
C LYS A 154 -7.13 11.24 24.30
N ASN A 155 -5.90 10.92 24.70
CA ASN A 155 -5.36 11.18 26.04
C ASN A 155 -4.12 12.10 26.05
N THR A 156 -3.75 12.68 24.91
CA THR A 156 -2.39 13.21 24.72
C THR A 156 -2.33 14.74 24.57
N THR A 157 -3.43 15.39 24.18
CA THR A 157 -3.43 16.84 23.92
C THR A 157 -4.69 17.53 24.46
N LYS A 158 -4.56 18.82 24.83
CA LYS A 158 -5.70 19.74 24.99
C LYS A 158 -6.32 20.16 23.64
N ALA A 159 -5.91 19.55 22.53
CA ALA A 159 -6.27 19.94 21.18
C ALA A 159 -7.51 19.16 20.73
N GLU A 160 -8.51 19.88 20.23
CA GLU A 160 -9.66 19.28 19.55
C GLU A 160 -9.22 18.83 18.16
N ILE A 161 -9.20 17.52 17.93
CA ILE A 161 -8.89 16.93 16.62
C ILE A 161 -10.20 16.52 15.97
N ALA A 162 -10.47 17.07 14.79
CA ALA A 162 -11.57 16.65 13.92
C ALA A 162 -10.99 15.97 12.67
N VAL A 163 -11.70 14.94 12.18
CA VAL A 163 -11.33 14.22 10.96
C VAL A 163 -12.44 14.41 9.93
N CYS A 164 -12.06 14.83 8.73
CA CYS A 164 -12.93 14.84 7.55
C CYS A 164 -12.42 13.80 6.55
N VAL A 165 -13.31 12.92 6.08
CA VAL A 165 -12.97 11.89 5.10
C VAL A 165 -13.19 12.47 3.71
N ILE A 166 -12.16 12.44 2.87
CA ILE A 166 -12.20 12.91 1.48
C ILE A 166 -12.04 11.67 0.59
N PRO A 167 -13.14 11.11 0.02
CA PRO A 167 -13.09 9.83 -0.68
C PRO A 167 -12.27 9.86 -1.97
N ASP A 168 -12.29 11.00 -2.66
CA ASP A 168 -11.51 11.25 -3.86
C ASP A 168 -11.07 12.71 -3.86
N PHE A 169 -9.80 12.95 -3.51
CA PHE A 169 -9.22 14.29 -3.42
C PHE A 169 -8.93 14.91 -4.80
N THR A 170 -9.17 14.18 -5.89
CA THR A 170 -9.05 14.67 -7.27
C THR A 170 -10.39 15.14 -7.84
N ALA A 171 -11.49 14.86 -7.14
CA ALA A 171 -12.82 15.30 -7.55
C ALA A 171 -12.96 16.83 -7.42
N HIS A 172 -13.74 17.43 -8.32
CA HIS A 172 -14.09 18.84 -8.21
C HIS A 172 -14.82 19.11 -6.89
N GLY A 173 -14.35 20.11 -6.14
CA GLY A 173 -14.94 20.48 -4.85
C GLY A 173 -14.68 19.46 -3.72
N ALA A 174 -13.72 18.54 -3.88
CA ALA A 174 -13.43 17.50 -2.89
C ALA A 174 -13.11 18.03 -1.48
N PHE A 175 -12.65 19.27 -1.38
CA PHE A 175 -12.24 19.92 -0.14
C PHE A 175 -13.29 20.91 0.39
N ASP A 176 -14.33 21.21 -0.37
CA ASP A 176 -15.25 22.32 -0.09
C ASP A 176 -15.95 22.13 1.25
N ASP A 177 -16.56 20.96 1.48
CA ASP A 177 -17.26 20.64 2.73
C ASP A 177 -16.32 20.71 3.96
N CYS A 178 -15.06 20.31 3.80
CA CYS A 178 -14.06 20.36 4.87
C CYS A 178 -13.65 21.81 5.19
N LEU A 179 -13.51 22.65 4.17
CA LEU A 179 -13.05 24.03 4.29
C LEU A 179 -14.16 25.00 4.66
N GLN A 180 -15.41 24.69 4.31
CA GLN A 180 -16.61 25.46 4.69
C GLN A 180 -17.10 25.15 6.12
N SER A 181 -16.38 24.31 6.87
CA SER A 181 -16.74 23.98 8.25
C SER A 181 -16.80 25.23 9.15
N SER A 182 -17.55 25.15 10.26
CA SER A 182 -17.80 26.28 11.17
C SER A 182 -16.57 26.83 11.88
N THR A 183 -15.41 26.18 11.73
CA THR A 183 -14.15 26.55 12.38
C THR A 183 -13.25 27.25 11.37
N SER A 184 -12.86 28.48 11.68
CA SER A 184 -11.91 29.23 10.85
C SER A 184 -10.54 28.53 10.83
N LEU A 185 -9.99 28.34 9.63
CA LEU A 185 -8.66 27.76 9.42
C LEU A 185 -7.64 28.87 9.19
N ASP A 186 -6.56 28.87 9.97
CA ASP A 186 -5.42 29.79 9.80
C ASP A 186 -4.37 29.23 8.82
N VAL A 187 -4.25 27.91 8.75
CA VAL A 187 -3.15 27.20 8.08
C VAL A 187 -3.70 25.97 7.39
N VAL A 188 -3.21 25.68 6.19
CA VAL A 188 -3.43 24.41 5.50
C VAL A 188 -2.09 23.74 5.25
N MET A 189 -1.94 22.47 5.64
CA MET A 189 -0.76 21.66 5.34
C MET A 189 -1.13 20.55 4.36
N HIS A 190 -0.74 20.70 3.09
CA HIS A 190 -0.93 19.68 2.07
C HIS A 190 0.24 18.70 2.05
N VAL A 191 0.13 17.65 2.86
CA VAL A 191 1.14 16.59 3.00
C VAL A 191 0.86 15.33 2.17
N ALA A 192 -0.35 15.25 1.60
CA ALA A 192 -0.83 14.06 0.89
C ALA A 192 -0.45 14.11 -0.59
N SER A 193 0.28 13.11 -1.06
CA SER A 193 0.43 12.84 -2.50
C SER A 193 0.75 11.36 -2.70
N PRO A 194 0.12 10.68 -3.68
CA PRO A 194 0.32 9.26 -3.88
C PRO A 194 1.77 8.96 -4.26
N PHE A 195 2.30 7.87 -3.72
CA PHE A 195 3.65 7.42 -4.01
C PHE A 195 3.72 5.89 -4.11
N TYR A 196 3.89 5.39 -5.33
CA TYR A 196 4.08 3.97 -5.61
C TYR A 196 5.11 3.81 -6.75
N TYR A 197 6.07 2.89 -6.61
CA TYR A 197 7.06 2.59 -7.67
C TYR A 197 6.54 1.60 -8.72
N SER A 198 5.39 0.98 -8.49
CA SER A 198 4.80 -0.05 -9.35
C SER A 198 3.59 0.45 -10.14
N ALA A 199 3.52 1.75 -10.42
CA ALA A 199 2.40 2.32 -11.17
C ALA A 199 2.35 1.75 -12.59
N THR A 200 1.18 1.26 -12.99
CA THR A 200 0.97 0.70 -14.34
C THR A 200 0.51 1.75 -15.33
N ASP A 201 -0.25 2.74 -14.86
CA ASP A 201 -0.61 3.95 -15.60
C ASP A 201 -0.03 5.18 -14.90
N ILE A 202 1.13 5.66 -15.38
CA ILE A 202 1.84 6.83 -14.83
C ILE A 202 0.94 8.07 -14.80
N LYS A 203 0.06 8.24 -15.80
CA LYS A 203 -0.82 9.41 -15.86
C LYS A 203 -1.85 9.34 -14.74
N ARG A 204 -2.63 8.26 -14.70
CA ARG A 204 -3.78 8.12 -13.80
C ARG A 204 -3.38 7.87 -12.36
N GLU A 205 -2.25 7.19 -12.12
CA GLU A 205 -1.83 6.77 -10.79
C GLU A 205 -0.82 7.73 -10.13
N LEU A 206 -0.07 8.53 -10.91
CA LEU A 206 0.95 9.44 -10.37
C LEU A 206 0.72 10.91 -10.75
N LEU A 207 0.64 11.24 -12.04
CA LEU A 207 0.59 12.62 -12.52
C LEU A 207 -0.73 13.31 -12.16
N ASP A 208 -1.85 12.77 -12.65
CA ASP A 208 -3.17 13.38 -12.49
C ASP A 208 -3.50 13.58 -10.99
N PRO A 209 -3.34 12.59 -10.10
CA PRO A 209 -3.64 12.79 -8.69
C PRO A 209 -2.77 13.86 -8.03
N SER A 210 -1.47 13.91 -8.37
CA SER A 210 -0.56 14.89 -7.75
C SER A 210 -0.87 16.30 -8.21
N ILE A 211 -1.07 16.50 -9.52
CA ILE A 211 -1.31 17.83 -10.10
C ILE A 211 -2.73 18.31 -9.75
N VAL A 212 -3.74 17.48 -10.02
CA VAL A 212 -5.15 17.83 -9.79
C VAL A 212 -5.46 17.95 -8.30
N GLY A 213 -4.93 17.05 -7.47
CA GLY A 213 -5.12 17.14 -6.02
C GLY A 213 -4.57 18.44 -5.43
N THR A 214 -3.36 18.83 -5.85
CA THR A 214 -2.73 20.07 -5.39
C THR A 214 -3.51 21.30 -5.83
N THR A 215 -3.87 21.39 -7.12
CA THR A 215 -4.60 22.56 -7.65
C THR A 215 -6.03 22.64 -7.12
N SER A 216 -6.70 21.50 -6.93
CA SER A 216 -8.05 21.44 -6.38
C SER A 216 -8.08 21.93 -4.94
N LEU A 217 -7.14 21.48 -4.10
CA LEU A 217 -7.03 21.98 -2.72
C LEU A 217 -6.78 23.49 -2.69
N LEU A 218 -5.77 23.97 -3.42
CA LEU A 218 -5.42 25.39 -3.42
C LEU A 218 -6.55 26.27 -3.96
N THR A 219 -7.26 25.80 -4.97
CA THR A 219 -8.47 26.46 -5.50
C THR A 219 -9.55 26.53 -4.42
N ALA A 220 -9.86 25.41 -3.76
CA ALA A 220 -10.86 25.37 -2.70
C ALA A 220 -10.47 26.26 -1.50
N VAL A 221 -9.18 26.36 -1.15
CA VAL A 221 -8.71 27.31 -0.12
C VAL A 221 -8.96 28.76 -0.55
N CYS A 222 -8.72 29.10 -1.82
CA CYS A 222 -8.99 30.44 -2.34
C CYS A 222 -10.49 30.78 -2.28
N ASP A 223 -11.35 29.80 -2.59
CA ASP A 223 -12.78 30.01 -2.77
C ASP A 223 -13.56 29.94 -1.46
N HIS A 224 -13.10 29.13 -0.50
CA HIS A 224 -13.87 28.75 0.68
C HIS A 224 -13.19 29.05 2.01
N ALA A 225 -11.88 29.33 2.05
CA ALA A 225 -11.14 29.51 3.29
C ALA A 225 -10.37 30.84 3.34
N PRO A 226 -11.05 32.00 3.27
CA PRO A 226 -10.40 33.33 3.22
C PRO A 226 -9.62 33.68 4.49
N SER A 227 -9.85 32.97 5.61
CA SER A 227 -9.08 33.15 6.85
C SER A 227 -7.68 32.54 6.80
N VAL A 228 -7.41 31.65 5.84
CA VAL A 228 -6.12 30.98 5.72
C VAL A 228 -5.03 32.01 5.43
N LYS A 229 -3.98 31.97 6.25
CA LYS A 229 -2.84 32.88 6.18
C LYS A 229 -1.69 32.26 5.40
N THR A 230 -1.54 30.94 5.44
CA THR A 230 -0.47 30.24 4.73
C THR A 230 -0.87 28.80 4.39
N VAL A 231 -0.37 28.33 3.26
CA VAL A 231 -0.43 26.95 2.83
C VAL A 231 0.98 26.38 2.79
N ILE A 232 1.20 25.26 3.50
CA ILE A 232 2.44 24.50 3.47
C ILE A 232 2.24 23.27 2.58
N LEU A 233 2.96 23.19 1.46
CA LEU A 233 2.87 22.11 0.50
C LEU A 233 4.10 21.20 0.60
N THR A 234 3.90 19.90 0.85
CA THR A 234 4.98 18.92 0.79
C THR A 234 5.26 18.53 -0.66
N SER A 235 6.30 19.14 -1.24
CA SER A 235 6.89 18.77 -2.52
C SER A 235 7.95 17.67 -2.30
N SER A 236 9.05 17.68 -3.06
CA SER A 236 10.15 16.73 -2.96
C SER A 236 11.41 17.29 -3.57
N PHE A 237 12.58 16.81 -3.13
CA PHE A 237 13.83 16.97 -3.87
C PHE A 237 13.74 16.47 -5.32
N ALA A 238 12.79 15.58 -5.64
CA ALA A 238 12.50 15.18 -7.01
C ALA A 238 12.05 16.34 -7.92
N ALA A 239 11.52 17.44 -7.37
CA ALA A 239 11.20 18.65 -8.12
C ALA A 239 12.42 19.58 -8.33
N ILE A 240 13.56 19.29 -7.69
CA ILE A 240 14.80 20.08 -7.70
C ILE A 240 15.88 19.39 -8.54
N LEU A 241 16.08 18.08 -8.32
CA LEU A 241 17.14 17.28 -8.92
C LEU A 241 17.10 17.31 -10.46
N ASN A 242 18.26 17.45 -11.11
CA ASN A 242 18.37 17.26 -12.56
C ASN A 242 18.34 15.77 -12.93
N SER A 243 17.25 15.33 -13.59
CA SER A 243 17.03 13.92 -13.91
C SER A 243 17.73 13.42 -15.18
N TYR A 244 18.20 14.32 -16.06
CA TYR A 244 18.85 13.93 -17.32
C TYR A 244 20.34 13.68 -17.19
N LYS A 245 20.95 14.16 -16.11
CA LYS A 245 22.39 14.01 -15.92
C LYS A 245 22.63 12.78 -15.03
N PRO A 246 23.53 11.86 -15.42
CA PRO A 246 24.02 10.86 -14.47
C PRO A 246 24.61 11.60 -13.28
N ASN A 247 24.18 11.25 -12.06
CA ASN A 247 24.37 12.05 -10.84
C ASN A 247 25.78 11.99 -10.25
N THR A 248 26.77 11.96 -11.13
CA THR A 248 28.22 12.05 -10.90
C THR A 248 28.73 13.39 -11.40
N ILE A 249 28.01 14.48 -11.12
CA ILE A 249 28.53 15.84 -11.32
C ILE A 249 28.78 16.46 -9.94
N PRO A 250 29.95 16.19 -9.33
CA PRO A 250 30.38 16.84 -8.09
C PRO A 250 30.33 18.37 -8.14
N GLN A 251 30.29 18.92 -9.35
CA GLN A 251 30.43 20.35 -9.62
C GLN A 251 29.12 21.12 -9.46
N HIS A 252 27.96 20.46 -9.32
CA HIS A 252 26.69 21.17 -9.09
C HIS A 252 26.27 21.07 -7.63
N THR A 253 25.89 22.22 -7.06
CA THR A 253 25.32 22.33 -5.72
C THR A 253 23.84 22.67 -5.87
N TYR A 254 22.97 21.73 -5.51
CA TYR A 254 21.53 21.94 -5.57
C TYR A 254 21.06 22.89 -4.46
N THR A 255 20.16 23.78 -4.82
CA THR A 255 19.56 24.81 -3.96
C THR A 255 18.05 24.82 -4.14
N GLU A 256 17.35 25.65 -3.38
CA GLU A 256 15.90 25.84 -3.53
C GLU A 256 15.52 26.55 -4.83
N SER A 257 16.48 27.14 -5.55
CA SER A 257 16.23 27.80 -6.84
C SER A 257 16.21 26.83 -8.02
N ASP A 258 16.77 25.63 -7.85
CA ASP A 258 16.87 24.65 -8.92
C ASP A 258 15.53 23.95 -9.19
N TRP A 259 15.27 23.69 -10.45
CA TRP A 259 14.08 22.97 -10.90
C TRP A 259 14.50 21.78 -11.75
N ASN A 260 13.84 20.65 -11.51
CA ASN A 260 14.02 19.48 -12.34
C ASN A 260 13.62 19.81 -13.79
N PRO A 261 14.49 19.56 -14.79
CA PRO A 261 14.24 19.94 -16.17
C PRO A 261 13.33 18.95 -16.92
N LEU A 262 12.80 17.90 -16.26
CA LEU A 262 11.89 16.94 -16.89
C LEU A 262 10.73 17.63 -17.62
N THR A 263 10.43 17.16 -18.82
CA THR A 263 9.21 17.51 -19.54
C THR A 263 8.08 16.52 -19.22
N MET A 264 6.85 16.87 -19.62
CA MET A 264 5.71 15.97 -19.45
C MET A 264 5.90 14.66 -20.22
N ASP A 265 6.54 14.71 -21.40
CA ASP A 265 6.80 13.51 -22.21
C ASP A 265 7.81 12.57 -21.53
N ASP A 266 8.80 13.13 -20.82
CA ASP A 266 9.77 12.31 -20.08
C ASP A 266 9.15 11.54 -18.92
N ALA A 267 8.02 12.02 -18.38
CA ALA A 267 7.29 11.36 -17.32
C ALA A 267 6.93 9.91 -17.68
N PHE A 268 6.65 9.66 -18.96
CA PHE A 268 6.18 8.35 -19.46
C PHE A 268 7.30 7.38 -19.81
N GLN A 269 8.57 7.80 -19.74
CA GLN A 269 9.70 6.93 -20.09
C GLN A 269 9.89 5.77 -19.11
N ASN A 270 9.63 6.01 -17.83
CA ASN A 270 9.71 5.01 -16.76
C ASN A 270 9.03 5.54 -15.49
N THR A 271 8.67 4.64 -14.58
CA THR A 271 7.93 5.00 -13.35
C THR A 271 8.69 5.96 -12.43
N LEU A 272 10.02 5.90 -12.42
CA LEU A 272 10.85 6.83 -11.63
C LEU A 272 10.75 8.26 -12.16
N ASN A 273 10.80 8.45 -13.48
CA ASN A 273 10.54 9.75 -14.11
C ASN A 273 9.08 10.18 -13.93
N GLY A 274 8.12 9.25 -13.99
CA GLY A 274 6.72 9.51 -13.70
C GLY A 274 6.50 10.11 -12.31
N TYR A 275 7.13 9.54 -11.29
CA TYR A 275 7.12 10.08 -9.93
C TYR A 275 7.79 11.45 -9.84
N ARG A 276 8.96 11.62 -10.45
CA ARG A 276 9.69 12.90 -10.42
C ARG A 276 8.89 14.02 -11.08
N ALA A 277 8.31 13.72 -12.24
CA ALA A 277 7.44 14.60 -12.98
C ALA A 277 6.18 14.94 -12.17
N SER A 278 5.57 13.98 -11.46
CA SER A 278 4.38 14.27 -10.66
C SER A 278 4.66 15.28 -9.55
N LYS A 279 5.80 15.16 -8.86
CA LYS A 279 6.23 16.14 -7.84
C LYS A 279 6.58 17.49 -8.46
N LEU A 280 7.33 17.49 -9.58
CA LEU A 280 7.70 18.70 -10.31
C LEU A 280 6.48 19.50 -10.77
N PHE A 281 5.56 18.86 -11.48
CA PHE A 281 4.42 19.54 -12.08
C PHE A 281 3.34 19.91 -11.06
N ALA A 282 3.17 19.13 -9.98
CA ALA A 282 2.31 19.53 -8.88
C ALA A 282 2.82 20.81 -8.19
N GLU A 283 4.14 20.89 -7.93
CA GLU A 283 4.74 22.08 -7.34
C GLU A 283 4.64 23.30 -8.28
N ARG A 284 4.94 23.13 -9.57
CA ARG A 284 4.78 24.20 -10.56
C ARG A 284 3.34 24.70 -10.64
N ALA A 285 2.38 23.79 -10.70
CA ALA A 285 0.97 24.17 -10.76
C ALA A 285 0.52 24.95 -9.51
N ALA A 286 1.08 24.63 -8.33
CA ALA A 286 0.84 25.41 -7.12
C ALA A 286 1.39 26.84 -7.25
N TRP A 287 2.62 27.00 -7.74
CA TRP A 287 3.22 28.33 -7.97
C TRP A 287 2.49 29.13 -9.05
N ASP A 288 2.12 28.50 -10.16
CA ASP A 288 1.34 29.12 -11.24
C ASP A 288 -0.02 29.62 -10.71
N LEU A 289 -0.65 28.87 -9.80
CA LEU A 289 -1.89 29.29 -9.15
C LEU A 289 -1.68 30.54 -8.28
N MET A 290 -0.57 30.62 -7.53
CA MET A 290 -0.23 31.82 -6.75
C MET A 290 -0.10 33.06 -7.64
N ASP A 291 0.55 32.92 -8.79
CA ASP A 291 0.78 34.03 -9.73
C ASP A 291 -0.52 34.47 -10.44
N THR A 292 -1.36 33.51 -10.80
CA THR A 292 -2.61 33.75 -11.55
C THR A 292 -3.76 34.23 -10.66
N ARG A 293 -3.99 33.57 -9.52
CA ARG A 293 -5.10 33.86 -8.59
C ARG A 293 -4.76 34.95 -7.57
N LYS A 294 -3.47 35.13 -7.25
CA LYS A 294 -2.97 36.07 -6.23
C LYS A 294 -3.75 35.98 -4.91
N PRO A 295 -3.82 34.78 -4.30
CA PRO A 295 -4.56 34.60 -3.06
C PRO A 295 -3.94 35.38 -1.90
N ALA A 296 -4.73 35.60 -0.84
CA ALA A 296 -4.28 36.33 0.34
C ALA A 296 -3.30 35.55 1.23
N PHE A 297 -3.30 34.21 1.12
CA PHE A 297 -2.37 33.35 1.86
C PHE A 297 -0.98 33.33 1.19
N SER A 298 0.06 33.02 1.95
CA SER A 298 1.38 32.69 1.38
C SER A 298 1.51 31.19 1.07
N LEU A 299 2.32 30.83 0.07
CA LEU A 299 2.66 29.44 -0.22
C LEU A 299 4.08 29.13 0.25
N THR A 300 4.24 28.06 1.02
CA THR A 300 5.56 27.49 1.31
C THR A 300 5.66 26.07 0.81
N THR A 301 6.64 25.78 -0.05
CA THR A 301 6.92 24.41 -0.49
C THR A 301 8.08 23.81 0.29
N ILE A 302 7.86 22.60 0.81
CA ILE A 302 8.86 21.81 1.54
C ILE A 302 9.34 20.69 0.61
N CYS A 303 10.62 20.70 0.25
CA CYS A 303 11.24 19.74 -0.66
C CYS A 303 12.16 18.78 0.13
N PRO A 304 11.63 17.72 0.75
CA PRO A 304 12.45 16.75 1.46
C PRO A 304 13.24 15.84 0.52
N THR A 305 14.39 15.39 1.00
CA THR A 305 15.15 14.26 0.46
C THR A 305 14.61 12.94 1.02
N LEU A 306 15.35 11.82 0.93
CA LEU A 306 14.83 10.55 1.45
C LEU A 306 14.60 10.61 2.96
N ALA A 307 13.36 10.39 3.39
CA ALA A 307 12.99 10.45 4.79
C ALA A 307 13.18 9.08 5.47
N PHE A 308 14.06 9.02 6.48
CA PHE A 308 14.20 7.87 7.38
C PHE A 308 13.65 8.22 8.77
N GLY A 309 13.41 7.24 9.61
CA GLY A 309 13.00 7.46 10.99
C GLY A 309 11.90 6.52 11.45
N PRO A 310 11.55 6.60 12.75
CA PRO A 310 10.60 5.68 13.37
C PRO A 310 9.21 5.80 12.76
N VAL A 311 8.57 4.66 12.52
CA VAL A 311 7.22 4.60 11.97
C VAL A 311 6.19 4.91 13.05
N ILE A 312 5.33 5.88 12.80
CA ILE A 312 4.22 6.26 13.70
C ILE A 312 2.84 5.81 13.21
N GLN A 313 2.75 5.41 11.94
CA GLN A 313 1.48 5.03 11.32
C GLN A 313 1.08 3.62 11.79
N PRO A 314 -0.21 3.38 12.05
CA PRO A 314 -0.71 2.04 12.29
C PRO A 314 -0.50 1.22 11.02
N LEU A 315 0.20 0.10 11.14
CA LEU A 315 0.52 -0.79 10.04
C LEU A 315 -0.22 -2.10 10.20
N SER A 316 -0.80 -2.62 9.13
CA SER A 316 -1.34 -4.00 9.11
C SER A 316 -0.21 -5.02 8.99
N CYS A 317 0.86 -4.66 8.27
CA CYS A 317 2.09 -5.42 8.15
C CYS A 317 3.28 -4.50 7.85
N LEU A 318 4.50 -5.01 8.02
CA LEU A 318 5.73 -4.27 7.74
C LEU A 318 5.96 -4.05 6.23
N ASP A 319 5.25 -4.78 5.35
CA ASP A 319 5.33 -4.56 3.90
C ASP A 319 4.56 -3.30 3.44
N GLU A 320 3.78 -2.69 4.33
CA GLU A 320 3.06 -1.41 4.10
C GLU A 320 3.88 -0.18 4.55
N ILE A 321 5.14 -0.38 4.95
CA ILE A 321 6.03 0.72 5.35
C ILE A 321 6.33 1.62 4.14
N ASN A 322 6.51 2.93 4.40
CA ASN A 322 6.92 3.87 3.36
C ASN A 322 8.25 3.45 2.71
N ILE A 323 8.38 3.68 1.41
CA ILE A 323 9.42 3.00 0.62
C ILE A 323 10.85 3.33 1.07
N SER A 324 11.11 4.52 1.60
CA SER A 324 12.42 4.86 2.16
C SER A 324 12.76 4.00 3.39
N SER A 325 11.78 3.73 4.25
CA SER A 325 11.95 2.85 5.41
C SER A 325 11.96 1.37 5.02
N GLN A 326 11.33 0.97 3.91
CA GLN A 326 11.45 -0.37 3.33
C GLN A 326 12.91 -0.74 3.04
N ARG A 327 13.73 0.24 2.65
CA ARG A 327 15.17 0.05 2.44
C ARG A 327 15.89 -0.44 3.70
N ILE A 328 15.58 0.14 4.85
CA ILE A 328 16.13 -0.28 6.15
C ILE A 328 15.55 -1.65 6.54
N TYR A 329 14.25 -1.87 6.29
CA TYR A 329 13.61 -3.16 6.55
C TYR A 329 14.23 -4.31 5.75
N ASN A 330 14.55 -4.09 4.47
CA ASN A 330 15.17 -5.09 3.59
C ASN A 330 16.55 -5.57 4.08
N PHE A 331 17.28 -4.75 4.86
CA PHE A 331 18.49 -5.20 5.54
C PHE A 331 18.18 -6.15 6.69
N ILE A 332 17.25 -5.79 7.57
CA ILE A 332 16.95 -6.61 8.76
C ILE A 332 16.13 -7.86 8.45
N SER A 333 15.37 -7.87 7.34
CA SER A 333 14.62 -9.04 6.86
C SER A 333 15.49 -10.04 6.07
N GLY A 334 16.72 -9.66 5.73
CA GLY A 334 17.64 -10.47 4.93
C GLY A 334 17.39 -10.42 3.43
N ALA A 335 16.50 -9.55 2.93
CA ALA A 335 16.28 -9.36 1.50
C ALA A 335 17.54 -8.88 0.76
N TYR A 336 18.45 -8.18 1.45
CA TYR A 336 19.75 -7.75 0.93
C TYR A 336 20.93 -8.62 1.39
N LYS A 337 20.69 -9.82 1.92
CA LYS A 337 21.75 -10.70 2.45
C LYS A 337 22.84 -11.05 1.43
N SER A 338 22.48 -11.18 0.15
CA SER A 338 23.43 -11.57 -0.91
C SER A 338 24.42 -10.47 -1.25
N GLN A 339 23.98 -9.21 -1.27
CA GLN A 339 24.81 -8.06 -1.60
C GLN A 339 24.14 -6.76 -1.13
N ILE A 340 24.95 -5.74 -0.81
CA ILE A 340 24.44 -4.39 -0.60
C ILE A 340 24.02 -3.83 -1.97
N PRO A 341 22.74 -3.50 -2.17
CA PRO A 341 22.31 -2.88 -3.43
C PRO A 341 22.92 -1.49 -3.56
N ASP A 342 23.10 -1.04 -4.80
CA ASP A 342 23.51 0.33 -5.06
C ASP A 342 22.58 1.31 -4.34
N THR A 343 23.15 2.35 -3.72
CA THR A 343 22.37 3.42 -3.06
C THR A 343 21.36 4.02 -4.04
N GLY A 344 21.70 4.00 -5.33
CA GLY A 344 20.86 4.41 -6.44
C GLY A 344 21.44 5.66 -7.08
N VAL A 345 21.25 5.77 -8.39
CA VAL A 345 21.85 6.81 -9.22
C VAL A 345 21.36 8.22 -8.93
N SER A 346 20.61 8.53 -7.86
CA SER A 346 20.05 9.87 -7.62
C SER A 346 19.73 10.24 -6.18
N PHE A 347 19.94 9.33 -5.21
CA PHE A 347 19.40 9.48 -3.87
C PHE A 347 20.48 9.31 -2.81
N PHE A 348 21.45 10.24 -2.78
CA PHE A 348 22.47 10.27 -1.74
C PHE A 348 22.11 11.18 -0.58
N LEU A 349 21.06 11.98 -0.69
CA LEU A 349 20.61 12.87 0.37
C LEU A 349 19.46 12.28 1.17
N TRP A 350 19.45 12.58 2.47
CA TRP A 350 18.44 12.07 3.40
C TRP A 350 18.08 13.08 4.50
N ILE A 351 16.97 12.83 5.19
CA ILE A 351 16.49 13.58 6.37
C ILE A 351 15.74 12.65 7.33
N ASP A 352 15.75 12.96 8.64
CA ASP A 352 14.88 12.28 9.60
C ASP A 352 13.43 12.79 9.50
N VAL A 353 12.45 11.89 9.48
CA VAL A 353 11.02 12.19 9.36
C VAL A 353 10.50 13.10 10.49
N ARG A 354 11.12 13.04 11.68
CA ARG A 354 10.79 13.90 12.81
C ARG A 354 11.29 15.32 12.57
N ASP A 355 12.47 15.48 11.97
CA ASP A 355 13.00 16.79 11.58
C ASP A 355 12.18 17.37 10.43
N LEU A 356 11.73 16.53 9.50
CA LEU A 356 10.81 16.92 8.45
C LEU A 356 9.48 17.44 9.03
N ALA A 357 8.90 16.74 10.01
CA ALA A 357 7.68 17.20 10.69
C ALA A 357 7.90 18.54 11.43
N VAL A 358 9.02 18.66 12.16
CA VAL A 358 9.42 19.90 12.84
C VAL A 358 9.59 21.05 11.84
N ALA A 359 10.14 20.78 10.65
CA ALA A 359 10.28 21.79 9.61
C ALA A 359 8.95 22.29 9.05
N HIS A 360 7.94 21.43 8.90
CA HIS A 360 6.59 21.87 8.49
C HIS A 360 5.98 22.82 9.53
N VAL A 361 6.11 22.50 10.82
CA VAL A 361 5.61 23.35 11.91
C VAL A 361 6.36 24.67 11.97
N LYS A 362 7.69 24.66 11.89
CA LYS A 362 8.50 25.88 11.90
C LYS A 362 8.24 26.76 10.68
N ALA A 363 8.05 26.16 9.52
CA ALA A 363 7.67 26.88 8.31
C ALA A 363 6.32 27.58 8.51
N MET A 364 5.32 26.87 9.06
CA MET A 364 4.04 27.47 9.43
C MET A 364 4.21 28.65 10.40
N GLU A 365 4.94 28.49 11.50
CA GLU A 365 5.14 29.55 12.51
C GLU A 365 5.84 30.79 11.92
N ALA A 366 6.88 30.58 11.11
CA ALA A 366 7.58 31.65 10.41
C ALA A 366 6.65 32.43 9.47
N GLN A 367 5.80 31.69 8.72
CA GLN A 367 4.85 32.27 7.78
C GLN A 367 3.71 33.03 8.45
N LEU A 368 3.26 32.58 9.61
CA LEU A 368 2.29 33.31 10.43
C LEU A 368 2.84 34.65 10.93
N THR A 369 4.17 34.77 11.07
CA THR A 369 4.83 35.97 11.58
C THR A 369 5.20 36.97 10.48
N ALA A 370 5.96 36.55 9.48
CA ALA A 370 6.54 37.46 8.48
C ALA A 370 5.74 37.52 7.17
N ARG A 371 4.97 36.47 6.86
CA ARG A 371 4.28 36.20 5.58
C ARG A 371 5.17 36.35 4.34
N GLY A 372 5.25 35.31 3.53
CA GLY A 372 5.83 35.42 2.20
C GLY A 372 6.10 34.07 1.56
N ASN A 373 6.02 34.03 0.24
CA ASN A 373 6.23 32.79 -0.48
C ASN A 373 7.66 32.25 -0.24
N ARG A 374 7.78 30.95 0.06
CA ARG A 374 9.05 30.30 0.35
C ARG A 374 9.12 28.90 -0.26
N ARG A 375 10.35 28.46 -0.50
CA ARG A 375 10.69 27.10 -0.92
C ARG A 375 11.89 26.68 -0.08
N TYR A 376 11.83 25.51 0.55
CA TYR A 376 12.87 24.97 1.42
C TYR A 376 13.33 23.59 0.94
N LEU A 377 14.63 23.43 0.72
CA LEU A 377 15.26 22.13 0.53
C LEU A 377 15.60 21.57 1.92
N LEU A 378 15.10 20.38 2.24
CA LEU A 378 15.35 19.78 3.56
C LEU A 378 16.20 18.53 3.42
N THR A 379 17.39 18.57 3.99
CA THR A 379 18.34 17.46 4.03
C THR A 379 19.30 17.64 5.20
N GLU A 380 19.65 16.55 5.87
CA GLU A 380 20.74 16.58 6.86
C GLU A 380 22.09 16.48 6.17
N GLY A 381 22.20 15.54 5.24
CA GLY A 381 23.49 15.24 4.63
C GLY A 381 23.41 14.05 3.70
N TYR A 382 24.56 13.41 3.51
CA TYR A 382 24.71 12.27 2.62
C TYR A 382 24.55 10.94 3.36
N PHE A 383 24.07 9.93 2.65
CA PHE A 383 24.08 8.54 3.11
C PHE A 383 24.39 7.59 1.96
N THR A 384 24.78 6.37 2.34
CA THR A 384 24.83 5.21 1.45
C THR A 384 24.14 4.01 2.07
N ASN A 385 23.75 3.04 1.24
CA ASN A 385 23.29 1.74 1.70
C ASN A 385 24.36 1.02 2.52
N GLN A 386 25.63 1.26 2.20
CA GLN A 386 26.74 0.74 2.99
C GLN A 386 26.79 1.36 4.40
N ASP A 387 26.51 2.66 4.54
CA ASP A 387 26.43 3.31 5.86
C ASP A 387 25.30 2.72 6.70
N ILE A 388 24.13 2.49 6.09
CA ILE A 388 22.99 1.83 6.76
C ILE A 388 23.37 0.40 7.20
N CYS A 389 23.99 -0.41 6.33
CA CYS A 389 24.50 -1.76 6.64
C CYS A 389 25.40 -1.73 7.89
N LYS A 390 26.37 -0.82 7.91
CA LYS A 390 27.35 -0.66 9.00
C LYS A 390 26.71 -0.22 10.31
N ILE A 391 25.75 0.71 10.26
CA ILE A 391 25.03 1.18 11.46
C ILE A 391 24.21 0.03 12.06
N ILE A 392 23.46 -0.72 11.24
CA ILE A 392 22.64 -1.83 11.71
C ILE A 392 23.52 -2.92 12.34
N GLY A 393 24.60 -3.34 11.66
CA GLY A 393 25.50 -4.38 12.19
C GLY A 393 26.19 -3.99 13.50
N ARG A 394 26.47 -2.71 13.71
CA ARG A 394 27.06 -2.20 14.97
C ARG A 394 26.07 -2.22 16.13
N TRP A 395 24.84 -1.78 15.90
CA TRP A 395 23.85 -1.54 16.96
C TRP A 395 22.90 -2.71 17.22
N PHE A 396 22.76 -3.62 16.26
CA PHE A 396 21.86 -4.77 16.34
C PHE A 396 22.56 -6.07 15.90
N PRO A 397 23.47 -6.61 16.73
CA PRO A 397 24.20 -7.85 16.41
C PRO A 397 23.30 -9.04 16.08
N GLU A 398 22.05 -9.05 16.56
CA GLU A 398 21.06 -10.08 16.25
C GLU A 398 20.66 -10.14 14.77
N TYR A 399 20.90 -9.08 13.99
CA TYR A 399 20.64 -9.07 12.55
C TYR A 399 21.89 -9.39 11.72
N GLN A 400 23.04 -9.66 12.34
CA GLN A 400 24.31 -9.89 11.63
C GLN A 400 24.20 -10.99 10.57
N ASP A 401 23.45 -12.07 10.86
CA ASP A 401 23.24 -13.19 9.93
C ASP A 401 22.34 -12.83 8.73
N ALA A 402 21.55 -11.76 8.84
CA ALA A 402 20.69 -11.24 7.78
C ALA A 402 21.41 -10.20 6.90
N LEU A 403 22.46 -9.56 7.43
CA LEU A 403 23.19 -8.52 6.72
C LEU A 403 24.20 -9.10 5.70
N PRO A 404 24.36 -8.46 4.53
CA PRO A 404 25.47 -8.75 3.63
C PRO A 404 26.81 -8.31 4.25
N SER A 405 27.92 -8.81 3.70
CA SER A 405 29.25 -8.26 4.03
C SER A 405 29.31 -6.79 3.63
N CYS A 406 29.66 -5.92 4.59
CA CYS A 406 29.92 -4.51 4.30
C CYS A 406 31.40 -4.25 3.90
N GLU A 407 32.16 -5.29 3.51
CA GLU A 407 33.51 -5.17 2.94
C GLU A 407 33.45 -4.76 1.45
N GLY A 408 34.38 -3.91 1.01
CA GLY A 408 34.47 -3.43 -0.38
C GLY A 408 33.72 -2.13 -0.66
N GLU A 409 33.44 -1.86 -1.94
CA GLU A 409 32.81 -0.61 -2.42
C GLU A 409 31.29 -0.74 -2.69
N ALA A 410 30.72 -1.95 -2.53
CA ALA A 410 29.33 -2.22 -2.88
C ALA A 410 28.35 -1.35 -2.08
N GLY A 411 27.41 -0.72 -2.80
CA GLY A 411 26.44 0.19 -2.20
C GLY A 411 27.03 1.45 -1.56
N GLY A 412 28.32 1.75 -1.78
CA GLY A 412 28.99 2.95 -1.30
C GLY A 412 28.81 4.17 -2.22
N TYR A 413 29.69 5.16 -2.06
CA TYR A 413 29.72 6.34 -2.92
C TYR A 413 30.35 6.03 -4.28
N PRO A 414 29.90 6.67 -5.37
CA PRO A 414 30.57 6.60 -6.66
C PRO A 414 31.97 7.19 -6.58
N LYS A 415 32.92 6.66 -7.37
CA LYS A 415 34.33 7.10 -7.38
C LYS A 415 34.48 8.55 -7.79
N GLU A 416 33.60 9.01 -8.65
CA GLU A 416 33.55 10.35 -9.18
C GLU A 416 33.04 11.35 -8.15
N GLY A 417 32.45 10.89 -7.03
CA GLY A 417 31.80 11.73 -6.02
C GLY A 417 30.33 12.04 -6.33
N VAL A 418 29.69 12.73 -5.40
CA VAL A 418 28.26 13.09 -5.46
C VAL A 418 28.09 14.61 -5.59
N TYR A 419 26.93 15.03 -6.08
CA TYR A 419 26.54 16.44 -6.17
C TYR A 419 26.51 17.12 -4.79
N GLY A 420 26.72 18.43 -4.75
CA GLY A 420 26.56 19.28 -3.58
C GLY A 420 25.10 19.62 -3.25
N PHE A 421 24.86 20.15 -2.06
CA PHE A 421 23.61 20.83 -1.70
C PHE A 421 23.87 22.08 -0.85
N ASN A 422 22.95 23.05 -0.93
CA ASN A 422 22.90 24.18 -0.01
C ASN A 422 21.44 24.37 0.42
N ASN A 423 21.19 24.12 1.71
CA ASN A 423 19.91 24.35 2.37
C ASN A 423 20.02 25.34 3.53
N SER A 424 20.99 26.27 3.45
CA SER A 424 21.20 27.32 4.45
C SER A 424 19.92 28.09 4.76
N ARG A 425 19.04 28.31 3.77
CA ARG A 425 17.75 28.96 3.99
C ARG A 425 16.91 28.23 5.03
N ALA A 426 16.84 26.90 4.97
CA ALA A 426 16.07 26.11 5.91
C ALA A 426 16.70 26.11 7.32
N THR A 427 18.04 26.02 7.41
CA THR A 427 18.72 26.00 8.71
C THR A 427 18.76 27.37 9.38
N GLU A 428 18.93 28.45 8.60
CA GLU A 428 19.00 29.83 9.10
C GLU A 428 17.62 30.42 9.37
N GLU A 429 16.66 30.33 8.44
CA GLU A 429 15.34 30.95 8.62
C GLU A 429 14.45 30.17 9.59
N LEU A 430 14.52 28.83 9.60
CA LEU A 430 13.67 28.01 10.46
C LEU A 430 14.39 27.57 11.75
N GLY A 431 15.71 27.75 11.83
CA GLY A 431 16.51 27.30 12.98
C GLY A 431 16.50 25.78 13.13
N LEU A 432 16.54 25.05 12.01
CA LEU A 432 16.50 23.58 12.01
C LEU A 432 17.82 23.00 12.52
N ARG A 433 17.69 21.93 13.30
CA ARG A 433 18.80 21.08 13.75
C ARG A 433 18.42 19.66 13.42
N TYR A 434 19.25 19.01 12.62
CA TYR A 434 18.98 17.67 12.14
C TYR A 434 19.60 16.61 13.05
N ARG A 435 18.93 15.47 13.14
CA ARG A 435 19.41 14.23 13.76
C ARG A 435 20.42 13.56 12.86
N THR A 436 21.36 12.84 13.46
CA THR A 436 22.36 12.09 12.71
C THR A 436 21.75 10.85 12.02
N LEU A 437 22.42 10.36 10.98
CA LEU A 437 22.01 9.12 10.28
C LEU A 437 21.97 7.94 11.24
N GLU A 438 22.94 7.85 12.16
CA GLU A 438 23.00 6.80 13.16
C GLU A 438 21.76 6.81 14.07
N GLU A 439 21.40 7.97 14.63
CA GLU A 439 20.18 8.10 15.46
C GLU A 439 18.91 7.73 14.69
N SER A 440 18.78 8.20 13.44
CA SER A 440 17.60 7.94 12.63
C SER A 440 17.45 6.45 12.29
N VAL A 441 18.52 5.79 11.83
CA VAL A 441 18.50 4.36 11.48
C VAL A 441 18.24 3.50 12.72
N VAL A 442 18.91 3.80 13.84
CA VAL A 442 18.73 3.05 15.09
C VAL A 442 17.28 3.13 15.59
N ASP A 443 16.70 4.33 15.61
CA ASP A 443 15.32 4.50 16.04
C ASP A 443 14.32 3.88 15.05
N THR A 444 14.63 3.89 13.75
CA THR A 444 13.82 3.19 12.74
C THR A 444 13.75 1.70 13.03
N VAL A 445 14.90 1.04 13.21
CA VAL A 445 14.96 -0.41 13.49
C VAL A 445 14.27 -0.75 14.82
N ARG A 446 14.42 0.08 15.85
CA ARG A 446 13.68 -0.09 17.11
C ARG A 446 12.17 -0.02 16.88
N SER A 447 11.69 0.93 16.08
CA SER A 447 10.27 1.07 15.77
C SER A 447 9.71 -0.17 15.05
N PHE A 448 10.47 -0.80 14.15
CA PHE A 448 10.03 -2.04 13.49
C PHE A 448 9.82 -3.19 14.49
N LYS A 449 10.67 -3.30 15.50
CA LYS A 449 10.50 -4.30 16.57
C LYS A 449 9.23 -4.06 17.38
N ASP A 450 8.93 -2.79 17.68
CA ASP A 450 7.73 -2.44 18.43
C ASP A 450 6.46 -2.73 17.63
N VAL A 451 6.45 -2.39 16.33
CA VAL A 451 5.35 -2.76 15.41
C VAL A 451 5.18 -4.27 15.32
N GLN A 452 6.27 -5.03 15.17
CA GLN A 452 6.21 -6.50 15.11
C GLN A 452 5.64 -7.12 16.40
N ARG A 453 6.00 -6.56 17.56
CA ARG A 453 5.44 -6.97 18.87
C ARG A 453 3.96 -6.67 18.95
N GLU A 454 3.53 -5.50 18.51
CA GLU A 454 2.12 -5.09 18.51
C GLU A 454 1.28 -5.99 17.60
N LEU A 455 1.74 -6.24 16.37
CA LEU A 455 1.09 -7.17 15.43
C LEU A 455 0.99 -8.59 16.02
N THR A 456 2.05 -9.08 16.65
CA THR A 456 2.03 -10.40 17.30
C THR A 456 1.03 -10.46 18.45
N ARG A 457 0.84 -9.36 19.20
CA ARG A 457 -0.15 -9.28 20.27
C ARG A 457 -1.58 -9.30 19.73
N LEU A 458 -1.83 -8.61 18.61
CA LEU A 458 -3.13 -8.57 17.96
C LEU A 458 -3.56 -9.92 17.38
N VAL A 459 -2.62 -10.75 16.91
CA VAL A 459 -2.92 -12.10 16.40
C VAL A 459 -3.21 -13.10 17.53
N ARG A 460 -2.72 -12.87 18.75
CA ARG A 460 -2.88 -13.77 19.90
C ARG A 460 -4.15 -13.53 20.72
N ASN A 461 -4.76 -12.35 20.59
CA ASN A 461 -6.00 -11.97 21.27
C ASN A 461 -7.15 -12.04 20.27
#